data_AF-A0AAU3KUJ7-F1
#
_entry.id   AF-A0AAU3KUJ7-F1
#
_cell.length_a   1.000
_cell.length_b   1.000
_cell.length_c   1.000
_cell.angle_alpha   90.00
_cell.angle_beta   90.00
_cell.angle_gamma   90.00
#
_symmetry.space_group_name_H-M   'P 1'
#
loop_
_entity.id
_entity.type
_entity.pdbx_description
1 polymer ?
#
loop_
_entity_poly.entity_id
_entity_poly.type
_entity_poly.pdbx_seq_one_letter_code
_entity_poly.pdbx_strand_id
1 'polypeptide(L)' 'MKKSDTTRAFGSDPYRIGITDVVSNYGLDAVQRRIEQLRITGLHYAATAIESELAIARVSESSVLLRRQSA' A
#
# COMPACT_ATOMS: atom_id res chain seq x y z
N MET A 1 -15.33 7.43 -27.22
CA MET A 1 -15.14 6.70 -25.94
C MET A 1 -13.80 7.12 -25.36
N LYS A 2 -13.77 8.08 -24.43
CA LYS A 2 -12.52 8.54 -23.80
C LYS A 2 -12.10 7.48 -22.78
N LYS A 3 -10.92 6.89 -22.96
CA LYS A 3 -10.29 6.03 -21.95
C LYS A 3 -9.92 6.94 -20.78
N SER A 4 -10.55 6.73 -19.62
CA SER A 4 -10.19 7.44 -18.41
C SER A 4 -8.79 6.98 -17.98
N ASP A 5 -7.80 7.86 -18.16
CA ASP A 5 -6.45 7.70 -17.61
C ASP A 5 -6.50 7.86 -16.08
N THR A 6 -7.02 6.84 -15.39
CA THR A 6 -7.02 6.77 -13.92
C THR A 6 -5.63 6.43 -13.36
N THR A 7 -4.62 6.29 -14.23
CA THR A 7 -3.21 6.08 -13.88
C THR A 7 -2.46 7.40 -13.71
N ARG A 8 -3.11 8.48 -13.26
CA ARG A 8 -2.36 9.67 -12.81
C ARG A 8 -1.65 9.31 -11.52
N ALA A 9 -0.36 9.04 -11.67
CA ALA A 9 0.68 8.98 -10.65
C ALA A 9 0.16 9.18 -9.22
N PHE A 10 -0.05 8.07 -8.53
CA PHE A 10 -0.44 7.98 -7.12
C PHE A 10 0.55 8.61 -6.11
N GLY A 11 1.55 9.37 -6.58
CA GLY A 11 2.73 9.77 -5.83
C GLY A 11 2.92 11.28 -5.62
N SER A 12 1.92 12.14 -5.84
CA SER A 12 2.11 13.60 -5.68
C SER A 12 1.08 14.34 -4.81
N ASP A 13 0.18 13.65 -4.11
CA ASP A 13 -0.67 14.34 -3.13
C ASP A 13 0.05 14.35 -1.77
N PRO A 14 0.53 15.51 -1.29
CA PRO A 14 1.25 15.61 -0.03
C PRO A 14 0.38 15.31 1.20
N TYR A 15 -0.94 15.22 1.04
CA TYR A 15 -1.87 14.87 2.12
C TYR A 15 -2.34 13.42 2.08
N ARG A 16 -1.90 12.63 1.08
CA ARG A 16 -2.24 11.21 1.03
C ARG A 16 -1.40 10.45 2.05
N ILE A 17 -2.08 9.88 3.04
CA ILE A 17 -1.49 8.91 3.96
C ILE A 17 -1.29 7.61 3.19
N GLY A 18 -0.04 7.18 3.02
CA GLY A 18 0.30 5.92 2.37
C GLY A 18 0.26 4.75 3.35
N ILE A 19 0.18 3.52 2.84
CA ILE A 19 0.17 2.34 3.70
C ILE A 19 1.45 2.21 4.55
N THR A 20 2.59 2.71 4.07
CA THR A 20 3.86 2.74 4.82
C THR A 20 3.76 3.63 6.06
N ASP A 21 3.08 4.78 5.95
CA ASP A 21 2.85 5.69 7.09
C ASP A 21 1.92 5.04 8.12
N VAL A 22 0.88 4.34 7.64
CA VAL A 22 -0.03 3.59 8.51
C VAL A 22 0.71 2.47 9.24
N VAL A 23 1.54 1.69 8.54
CA VAL A 23 2.34 0.62 9.16
C VAL A 23 3.34 1.20 10.17
N SER A 24 3.96 2.34 9.87
CA SER A 24 4.90 2.99 10.78
C SER A 24 4.23 3.47 12.08
N ASN A 25 3.00 3.96 12.00
CA ASN A 25 2.27 4.49 13.15
C ASN A 25 1.56 3.40 13.99
N TYR A 26 1.05 2.34 13.35
CA TYR A 26 0.20 1.35 14.01
C TYR A 26 0.82 -0.06 14.09
N GLY A 27 1.88 -0.32 13.33
CA GLY A 27 2.52 -1.62 13.22
C GLY A 27 1.85 -2.55 12.21
N LEU A 28 2.64 -3.46 11.65
CA LEU A 28 2.19 -4.39 10.62
C LEU A 28 1.08 -5.33 11.12
N ASP A 29 1.18 -5.81 12.37
CA ASP A 29 0.20 -6.73 12.96
C ASP A 29 -1.19 -6.10 13.08
N ALA A 30 -1.26 -4.81 13.45
CA ALA A 30 -2.51 -4.08 13.53
C ALA A 30 -3.17 -3.95 12.16
N VAL A 31 -2.38 -3.67 11.13
CA VAL A 31 -2.84 -3.60 9.73
C VAL A 31 -3.35 -4.97 9.26
N GLN A 32 -2.64 -6.06 9.57
CA GLN A 32 -3.09 -7.42 9.22
C GLN A 32 -4.42 -7.79 9.91
N ARG A 33 -4.56 -7.51 11.20
CA ARG A 33 -5.84 -7.71 11.92
C ARG A 33 -6.97 -6.91 11.27
N ARG A 34 -6.69 -5.70 10.81
CA ARG A 34 -7.69 -4.87 10.14
C ARG A 34 -8.10 -5.46 8.79
N ILE A 35 -7.16 -5.96 8.00
CA ILE A 35 -7.43 -6.65 6.74
C ILE A 35 -8.36 -7.85 6.99
N GLU A 36 -8.08 -8.65 8.01
CA GLU A 36 -8.91 -9.80 8.36
C GLU A 36 -10.33 -9.38 8.76
N GLN A 37 -10.47 -8.34 9.59
CA GLN A 37 -11.77 -7.77 9.91
C GLN A 37 -12.55 -7.33 8.67
N LEU A 38 -11.89 -6.67 7.71
CA LEU A 38 -12.52 -6.23 6.47
C LEU A 38 -13.03 -7.41 5.64
N ARG A 39 -12.28 -8.52 5.61
CA ARG A 39 -12.74 -9.75 4.94
C ARG A 39 -13.97 -10.34 5.62
N ILE A 40 -13.96 -10.45 6.95
CA ILE A 40 -15.09 -10.97 7.73
C ILE A 40 -16.34 -10.12 7.52
N THR A 41 -16.22 -8.80 7.41
CA THR A 41 -17.36 -7.90 7.18
C THR A 41 -17.76 -7.78 5.70
N GLY A 42 -17.19 -8.58 4.80
CA GLY A 42 -17.53 -8.60 3.36
C GLY A 42 -16.93 -7.45 2.54
N LEU A 43 -16.05 -6.64 3.12
CA LEU A 43 -15.37 -5.51 2.46
C LEU A 43 -14.12 -5.99 1.71
N HIS A 44 -14.28 -6.99 0.84
CA HIS A 44 -13.17 -7.67 0.16
C HIS A 44 -12.35 -6.72 -0.72
N TYR A 45 -12.98 -5.79 -1.44
CA TYR A 45 -12.24 -4.83 -2.27
C TYR A 45 -11.32 -3.93 -1.45
N ALA A 46 -11.77 -3.48 -0.27
CA ALA A 46 -10.95 -2.66 0.62
C ALA A 46 -9.76 -3.46 1.17
N ALA A 47 -10.00 -4.70 1.59
CA ALA A 47 -8.95 -5.62 2.02
C ALA A 47 -7.89 -5.82 0.92
N THR A 48 -8.34 -6.18 -0.29
CA THR A 48 -7.45 -6.41 -1.44
C THR A 48 -6.65 -5.16 -1.83
N ALA A 49 -7.26 -3.97 -1.75
CA ALA A 49 -6.56 -2.72 -2.04
C ALA A 49 -5.38 -2.49 -1.07
N ILE A 50 -5.62 -2.67 0.23
CA ILE A 50 -4.58 -2.54 1.26
C ILE A 50 -3.47 -3.57 1.06
N GLU A 51 -3.83 -4.83 0.80
CA GLU A 51 -2.87 -5.91 0.53
C GLU A 51 -2.00 -5.60 -0.70
N SER A 52 -2.60 -5.04 -1.75
CA SER A 52 -1.89 -4.63 -2.96
C SER A 52 -0.92 -3.49 -2.66
N GLU A 53 -1.33 -2.48 -1.89
CA GLU A 53 -0.43 -1.40 -1.48
C GLU A 53 0.73 -1.92 -0.62
N LEU A 54 0.48 -2.86 0.32
CA LEU A 54 1.53 -3.49 1.13
C LEU A 54 2.54 -4.27 0.27
N ALA A 55 2.06 -5.01 -0.74
CA ALA A 55 2.93 -5.74 -1.65
C ALA A 55 3.83 -4.79 -2.45
N ILE A 56 3.27 -3.69 -2.97
CA ILE A 56 4.02 -2.66 -3.70
C ILE A 56 5.06 -2.00 -2.78
N ALA A 57 4.70 -1.66 -1.54
CA ALA A 57 5.62 -1.04 -0.58
C ALA A 57 6.84 -1.93 -0.29
N ARG A 58 6.62 -3.24 -0.08
CA ARG A 58 7.71 -4.20 0.17
C ARG A 58 8.67 -4.36 -1.01
N VAL A 59 8.12 -4.38 -2.23
CA VAL A 59 8.92 -4.45 -3.46
C VAL A 59 9.76 -3.18 -3.62
N SER A 60 9.19 -2.02 -3.29
CA SER A 60 9.89 -0.73 -3.31
C SER A 60 11.07 -0.71 -2.32
N GLU A 61 10.85 -1.09 -1.06
CA GLU A 61 11.91 -1.16 -0.05
C GLU A 61 13.04 -2.10 -0.46
N SER A 62 12.70 -3.29 -0.96
CA SER A 62 13.68 -4.27 -1.44
C SER A 62 14.53 -3.71 -2.59
N SER A 63 13.90 -2.97 -3.50
CA SER A 63 14.58 -2.33 -4.64
C SER A 63 15.51 -1.19 -4.20
N VAL A 64 15.12 -0.42 -3.16
CA VAL A 64 15.98 0.62 -2.57
C VAL A 64 17.18 0.01 -1.86
N LEU A 65 16.99 -1.09 -1.12
CA LEU A 65 18.08 -1.79 -0.45
C LEU A 65 19.09 -2.38 -1.44
N LEU A 66 18.62 -3.00 -2.54
CA LEU A 66 19.49 -3.52 -3.59
C LEU A 66 20.33 -2.42 -4.26
N ARG A 67 19.76 -1.23 -4.51
CA ARG A 67 20.52 -0.11 -5.09
C ARG A 67 21.59 0.46 -4.15
N ARG A 68 21.39 0.37 -2.84
CA ARG A 68 22.37 0.86 -1.85
C ARG A 68 23.57 -0.04 -1.66
N GLN A 69 23.46 -1.34 -1.97
CA GLN A 69 24.58 -2.29 -1.83
C GLN A 69 25.54 -2.26 -3.04
N SER A 70 25.15 -1.62 -4.13
CA SER A 70 25.91 -1.56 -5.40
C SER A 70 26.68 -0.24 -5.59
N ALA A 71 26.76 0.60 -4.56
CA ALA A 71 27.44 1.90 -4.55
C ALA A 71 28.57 1.88 -3.52
#